data_AF-A0A0A1GSP5-F1
#
_entry.id   AF-A0A0A1GSP5-F1
#
_cell.length_a   1.000
_cell.length_b   1.000
_cell.length_c   1.000
_cell.angle_alpha   90.00
_cell.angle_beta   90.00
_cell.angle_gamma   90.00
#
_symmetry.space_group_name_H-M   'P 1'
#
loop_
_entity.id
_entity.type
_entity.pdbx_description
1 polymer ?
#
loop_
_entity_poly.entity_id
_entity_poly.type
_entity_poly.pdbx_seq_one_letter_code
_entity_poly.pdbx_strand_id
1 'polypeptide(L)'
;MNALPPTQPTTKSGIDAGLAFHQPMLASPDPQAMLPSERIAATMGDRNLTPKQFGALGEQYAAAWLEEHGWTTLSRNWHTRYGELDIVMLNPEYTVVFVEVKSRRSMHYGYPQEAITPAKQHNLRKAACDWLLDRRNRVPHSAVRFDVVTIVLRVGRPLVHHIENAF
;
A
#
# COMPACT_ATOMS: atom_id res chain seq x y z
N MET A 1 -52.52 -9.44 59.79
CA MET A 1 -52.03 -10.83 59.83
C MET A 1 -52.02 -11.36 58.40
N ASN A 2 -50.82 -11.68 57.91
CA ASN A 2 -50.41 -12.39 56.69
C ASN A 2 -51.42 -12.58 55.56
N ALA A 3 -51.20 -11.85 54.46
CA ALA A 3 -51.68 -12.25 53.15
C ALA A 3 -50.79 -13.37 52.58
N LEU A 4 -51.45 -14.42 52.09
CA LEU A 4 -50.88 -15.59 51.41
C LEU A 4 -50.20 -15.23 50.07
N PRO A 5 -49.20 -15.99 49.60
CA PRO A 5 -48.54 -15.75 48.31
C PRO A 5 -49.26 -16.51 47.18
N PRO A 6 -49.28 -16.00 45.93
CA PRO A 6 -49.58 -16.82 44.77
C PRO A 6 -48.29 -17.30 44.09
N THR A 7 -48.09 -18.62 44.19
CA THR A 7 -47.75 -19.59 43.14
C THR A 7 -46.88 -19.15 41.95
N GLN A 8 -45.70 -19.76 41.84
CA GLN A 8 -44.95 -19.91 40.58
C GLN A 8 -45.78 -20.68 39.54
N PRO A 9 -45.69 -20.34 38.24
CA PRO A 9 -45.93 -21.29 37.18
C PRO A 9 -44.64 -21.98 36.74
N THR A 10 -44.78 -23.28 36.54
CA THR A 10 -43.81 -24.25 36.10
C THR A 10 -43.43 -24.09 34.62
N THR A 11 -42.20 -24.48 34.33
CA THR A 11 -41.57 -24.61 33.02
C THR A 11 -42.31 -25.56 32.08
N LYS A 12 -42.45 -25.16 30.81
CA LYS A 12 -42.48 -26.11 29.68
C LYS A 12 -41.48 -25.68 28.60
N SER A 13 -40.58 -26.62 28.33
CA SER A 13 -39.58 -26.69 27.26
C SER A 13 -40.24 -26.78 25.88
N GLY A 14 -39.61 -26.19 24.84
CA GLY A 14 -40.03 -26.39 23.45
C GLY A 14 -39.48 -25.43 22.39
N ILE A 15 -38.16 -25.51 22.11
CA ILE A 15 -37.46 -25.39 20.80
C ILE A 15 -38.03 -24.54 19.63
N ASP A 16 -37.22 -23.54 19.25
CA ASP A 16 -36.80 -23.07 17.90
C ASP A 16 -37.80 -22.89 16.74
N ALA A 17 -37.93 -21.63 16.30
CA ALA A 17 -37.97 -21.27 14.87
C ALA A 17 -37.69 -19.77 14.62
N GLY A 18 -36.54 -19.47 13.99
CA GLY A 18 -36.49 -18.45 12.94
C GLY A 18 -36.20 -16.99 13.31
N LEU A 19 -35.09 -16.70 14.00
CA LEU A 19 -34.45 -15.38 13.86
C LEU A 19 -33.54 -15.42 12.62
N ALA A 20 -34.11 -15.02 11.49
CA ALA A 20 -33.33 -14.74 10.29
C ALA A 20 -32.41 -13.54 10.57
N PHE A 21 -31.15 -13.83 10.91
CA PHE A 21 -30.07 -12.84 10.84
C PHE A 21 -29.86 -12.50 9.37
N HIS A 22 -30.61 -11.52 8.89
CA HIS A 22 -30.31 -10.85 7.64
C HIS A 22 -29.00 -10.11 7.87
N GLN A 23 -27.86 -10.74 7.55
CA GLN A 23 -26.63 -9.98 7.31
C GLN A 23 -26.96 -9.06 6.13
N PRO A 24 -27.04 -7.74 6.30
CA PRO A 24 -27.09 -6.87 5.14
C PRO A 24 -25.81 -7.17 4.35
N MET A 25 -25.97 -7.59 3.10
CA MET A 25 -24.87 -7.50 2.14
C MET A 25 -24.34 -6.07 2.23
N LEU A 26 -23.12 -5.92 2.75
CA LEU A 26 -22.40 -4.66 2.67
C LEU A 26 -22.42 -4.24 1.21
N ALA A 27 -23.20 -3.21 0.89
CA ALA A 27 -23.17 -2.59 -0.42
C ALA A 27 -21.70 -2.27 -0.73
N SER A 28 -21.24 -2.65 -1.92
CA SER A 28 -19.90 -2.27 -2.38
C SER A 28 -19.73 -0.76 -2.16
N PRO A 29 -18.63 -0.32 -1.51
CA PRO A 29 -18.46 1.09 -1.19
C PRO A 29 -18.52 1.94 -2.46
N ASP A 30 -19.05 3.16 -2.32
CA ASP A 30 -19.08 4.15 -3.40
C ASP A 30 -17.64 4.34 -3.96
N PRO A 31 -17.40 4.12 -5.26
CA PRO A 31 -16.08 4.29 -5.88
C PRO A 31 -15.46 5.67 -5.66
N GLN A 32 -16.27 6.71 -5.43
CA GLN A 32 -15.81 8.08 -5.12
C GLN A 32 -15.35 8.23 -3.67
N ALA A 33 -15.75 7.34 -2.75
CA ALA A 33 -15.36 7.35 -1.35
C ALA A 33 -14.08 6.53 -1.06
N MET A 34 -13.58 5.79 -2.05
CA MET A 34 -12.36 4.98 -1.93
C MET A 34 -11.10 5.84 -1.97
N LEU A 35 -10.12 5.48 -1.14
CA LEU A 35 -8.80 6.10 -1.17
C LEU A 35 -8.17 5.93 -2.58
N PRO A 36 -7.38 6.92 -3.07
CA PRO A 36 -6.69 6.80 -4.36
C PRO A 36 -5.96 5.47 -4.56
N SER A 37 -5.23 5.00 -3.55
CA SER A 37 -4.52 3.72 -3.56
C SER A 37 -5.48 2.54 -3.76
N GLU A 38 -6.64 2.54 -3.10
CA GLU A 38 -7.64 1.47 -3.22
C GLU A 38 -8.25 1.39 -4.64
N ARG A 39 -8.46 2.54 -5.30
CA ARG A 39 -8.93 2.55 -6.70
C ARG A 39 -7.89 1.94 -7.64
N ILE A 40 -6.61 2.26 -7.44
CA ILE A 40 -5.51 1.70 -8.23
C ILE A 40 -5.39 0.18 -7.95
N ALA A 41 -5.55 -0.22 -6.68
CA ALA A 41 -5.53 -1.63 -6.28
C ALA A 41 -6.61 -2.46 -7.01
N ALA A 42 -7.81 -1.91 -7.15
CA ALA A 42 -8.88 -2.55 -7.91
C ALA A 42 -8.47 -2.81 -9.37
N THR A 43 -7.81 -1.83 -10.02
CA THR A 43 -7.25 -2.00 -11.37
C THR A 43 -6.12 -3.03 -11.41
N MET A 44 -5.21 -3.02 -10.42
CA MET A 44 -4.13 -4.01 -10.33
C MET A 44 -4.63 -5.46 -10.25
N GLY A 45 -5.86 -5.66 -9.77
CA GLY A 45 -6.53 -6.96 -9.69
C GLY A 45 -6.86 -7.59 -11.06
N ASP A 46 -6.80 -6.83 -12.16
CA ASP A 46 -7.04 -7.35 -13.50
C ASP A 46 -5.94 -8.35 -13.90
N ARG A 47 -6.35 -9.60 -14.14
CA ARG A 47 -5.45 -10.70 -14.51
C ARG A 47 -4.84 -10.52 -15.90
N ASN A 48 -5.44 -9.70 -16.77
CA ASN A 48 -4.98 -9.46 -18.14
C ASN A 48 -3.87 -8.41 -18.27
N LEU A 49 -3.50 -7.72 -17.18
CA LEU A 49 -2.40 -6.76 -17.23
C LEU A 49 -1.08 -7.44 -17.63
N THR A 50 -0.37 -6.82 -18.57
CA THR A 50 1.01 -7.19 -18.87
C THR A 50 1.93 -6.91 -17.67
N PRO A 51 3.11 -7.56 -17.57
CA PRO A 51 4.06 -7.26 -16.51
C PRO A 51 4.44 -5.79 -16.41
N LYS A 52 4.55 -5.08 -17.55
CA LYS A 52 4.86 -3.64 -17.60
C LYS A 52 3.72 -2.79 -17.03
N GLN A 53 2.48 -3.05 -17.44
CA GLN A 53 1.31 -2.35 -16.88
C GLN A 53 1.16 -2.61 -15.38
N PHE A 54 1.42 -3.84 -14.95
CA PHE A 54 1.39 -4.22 -13.55
C PHE A 54 2.48 -3.51 -12.73
N GLY A 55 3.68 -3.37 -13.29
CA GLY A 55 4.77 -2.56 -12.71
C GLY A 55 4.36 -1.11 -12.51
N ALA A 56 3.90 -0.46 -13.58
CA ALA A 56 3.47 0.93 -13.57
C ALA A 56 2.31 1.20 -12.60
N LEU A 57 1.33 0.29 -12.50
CA LEU A 57 0.26 0.40 -11.50
C LEU A 57 0.79 0.20 -10.08
N GLY A 58 1.81 -0.64 -9.88
CA GLY A 58 2.50 -0.78 -8.61
C GLY A 58 3.18 0.52 -8.17
N GLU A 59 3.88 1.21 -9.07
CA GLU A 59 4.47 2.53 -8.79
C GLU A 59 3.41 3.58 -8.48
N GLN A 60 2.30 3.59 -9.23
CA GLN A 60 1.17 4.49 -8.96
C GLN A 60 0.56 4.22 -7.59
N TYR A 61 0.35 2.94 -7.25
CA TYR A 61 -0.17 2.53 -5.97
C TYR A 61 0.76 2.93 -4.83
N ALA A 62 2.08 2.69 -4.96
CA ALA A 62 3.06 3.06 -3.94
C ALA A 62 3.07 4.56 -3.67
N ALA A 63 3.07 5.39 -4.72
CA ALA A 63 3.01 6.84 -4.60
C ALA A 63 1.73 7.28 -3.86
N ALA A 64 0.57 6.81 -4.31
CA ALA A 64 -0.71 7.14 -3.69
C ALA A 64 -0.77 6.69 -2.22
N TRP A 65 -0.28 5.48 -1.92
CA TRP A 65 -0.23 4.95 -0.57
C TRP A 65 0.67 5.82 0.33
N LEU A 66 1.87 6.21 -0.11
CA LEU A 66 2.74 7.10 0.66
C LEU A 66 2.15 8.51 0.83
N GLU A 67 1.50 9.06 -0.19
CA GLU A 67 0.80 10.35 -0.12
C GLU A 67 -0.33 10.32 0.91
N GLU A 68 -1.09 9.23 0.98
CA GLU A 68 -2.11 8.99 2.02
C GLU A 68 -1.51 8.96 3.44
N HIS A 69 -0.21 8.68 3.57
CA HIS A 69 0.54 8.74 4.84
C HIS A 69 1.27 10.09 5.05
N GLY A 70 0.91 11.13 4.29
CA GLY A 70 1.41 12.50 4.48
C GLY A 70 2.72 12.81 3.75
N TRP A 71 3.17 11.92 2.85
CA TRP A 71 4.35 12.17 2.03
C TRP A 71 4.00 13.04 0.82
N THR A 72 4.99 13.77 0.30
CA THR A 72 4.82 14.60 -0.90
C THR A 72 5.62 14.04 -2.06
N THR A 73 4.97 13.74 -3.18
CA THR A 73 5.68 13.35 -4.41
C THR A 73 6.47 14.52 -4.98
N LEU A 74 7.76 14.31 -5.24
CA LEU A 74 8.65 15.29 -5.87
C LEU A 74 8.94 14.93 -7.33
N SER A 75 9.05 13.63 -7.64
CA SER A 75 9.25 13.13 -9.00
C SER A 75 8.81 11.68 -9.12
N ARG A 76 8.46 11.27 -10.33
CA ARG A 76 8.14 9.89 -10.68
C ARG A 76 8.77 9.53 -12.02
N ASN A 77 9.22 8.31 -12.17
CA ASN A 77 9.79 7.73 -13.39
C ASN A 77 10.85 8.68 -13.98
N TRP A 78 11.77 9.13 -13.12
CA TRP A 78 12.78 10.12 -13.48
C TRP A 78 14.01 9.43 -14.04
N HIS A 79 14.41 9.82 -15.26
CA HIS A 79 15.47 9.14 -16.00
C HIS A 79 16.78 9.92 -16.02
N THR A 80 17.89 9.18 -15.92
CA THR A 80 19.25 9.65 -16.15
C THR A 80 20.04 8.58 -16.94
N ARG A 81 21.27 8.91 -17.35
CA ARG A 81 22.22 7.96 -17.94
C ARG A 81 22.58 6.79 -17.03
N TYR A 82 22.36 6.90 -15.72
CA TYR A 82 22.63 5.83 -14.75
C TYR A 82 21.44 4.88 -14.52
N GLY A 83 20.27 5.20 -15.09
CA GLY A 83 19.04 4.43 -14.90
C GLY A 83 17.84 5.32 -14.58
N GLU A 84 16.93 4.76 -13.80
CA GLU A 84 15.62 5.33 -13.48
C GLU A 84 15.44 5.39 -11.97
N LEU A 85 14.80 6.46 -11.50
CA LEU A 85 14.26 6.59 -10.15
C LEU A 85 12.75 6.45 -10.25
N ASP A 86 12.19 5.38 -9.70
CA ASP A 86 10.74 5.10 -9.76
C ASP A 86 9.96 6.24 -9.10
N ILE A 87 10.28 6.58 -7.85
CA ILE A 87 9.63 7.65 -7.09
C ILE A 87 10.66 8.40 -6.24
N VAL A 88 10.56 9.73 -6.24
CA VAL A 88 11.27 10.61 -5.31
C VAL A 88 10.22 11.37 -4.50
N MET A 89 10.30 11.30 -3.17
CA MET A 89 9.33 11.91 -2.27
C MET A 89 10.00 12.71 -1.15
N LEU A 90 9.26 13.63 -0.55
CA LEU A 90 9.58 14.26 0.72
C LEU A 90 8.70 13.63 1.81
N ASN A 91 9.30 13.07 2.85
CA ASN A 91 8.54 12.56 3.99
C ASN A 91 8.18 13.70 4.97
N PRO A 92 7.31 13.44 5.98
CA PRO A 92 6.91 14.45 6.96
C PRO A 92 8.07 15.06 7.78
N GLU A 93 9.19 14.33 7.91
CA GLU A 93 10.40 14.78 8.63
C GLU A 93 11.38 15.58 7.73
N TYR A 94 10.96 16.00 6.54
CA TYR A 94 11.78 16.73 5.57
C TYR A 94 13.00 15.95 5.06
N THR A 95 12.88 14.63 4.91
CA THR A 95 13.86 13.77 4.24
C THR A 95 13.46 13.55 2.79
N VAL A 96 14.40 13.76 1.85
CA VAL A 96 14.20 13.33 0.46
C VAL A 96 14.44 11.83 0.37
N VAL A 97 13.43 11.09 -0.03
CA VAL A 97 13.45 9.63 -0.10
C VAL A 97 13.34 9.17 -1.54
N PHE A 98 14.32 8.39 -1.97
CA PHE A 98 14.32 7.68 -3.25
C PHE A 98 13.73 6.29 -3.03
N VAL A 99 12.53 6.05 -3.55
CA VAL A 99 11.78 4.82 -3.32
C VAL A 99 11.83 3.95 -4.57
N GLU A 100 12.42 2.77 -4.44
CA GLU A 100 12.31 1.70 -5.44
C GLU A 100 11.03 0.89 -5.18
N VAL A 101 10.25 0.62 -6.21
CA VAL A 101 8.98 -0.10 -6.10
C VAL A 101 9.07 -1.49 -6.71
N LYS A 102 8.63 -2.49 -5.96
CA LYS A 102 8.53 -3.87 -6.45
C LYS A 102 7.13 -4.42 -6.27
N SER A 103 6.39 -4.51 -7.37
CA SER A 103 5.09 -5.18 -7.40
C SER A 103 5.22 -6.65 -7.80
N ARG A 104 4.45 -7.53 -7.15
CA ARG A 104 4.35 -8.96 -7.44
C ARG A 104 2.91 -9.46 -7.32
N ARG A 105 2.56 -10.49 -8.10
CA ARG A 105 1.24 -11.15 -8.05
C ARG A 105 1.16 -12.32 -7.08
N SER A 106 2.29 -12.87 -6.63
CA SER A 106 2.33 -13.96 -5.68
C SER A 106 3.62 -13.94 -4.85
N MET A 107 3.60 -14.60 -3.70
CA MET A 107 4.75 -14.80 -2.80
C MET A 107 5.62 -16.00 -3.20
N HIS A 108 5.30 -16.71 -4.30
CA HIS A 108 5.94 -17.99 -4.64
C HIS A 108 7.35 -17.86 -5.25
N TYR A 109 7.85 -16.64 -5.43
CA TYR A 109 9.19 -16.38 -5.96
C TYR A 109 10.03 -15.59 -4.93
N GLY A 110 10.93 -16.30 -4.25
CA GLY A 110 12.15 -15.77 -3.61
C GLY A 110 11.96 -14.92 -2.34
N TYR A 111 12.92 -15.02 -1.42
CA TYR A 111 13.01 -14.12 -0.27
C TYR A 111 13.47 -12.70 -0.69
N PRO A 112 13.11 -11.64 0.05
CA PRO A 112 13.46 -10.23 -0.25
C PRO A 112 14.95 -9.90 -0.31
N GLN A 113 15.85 -10.83 0.05
CA GLN A 113 17.30 -10.64 0.04
C GLN A 113 17.87 -10.37 -1.37
N GLU A 114 17.06 -10.55 -2.42
CA GLU A 114 17.38 -10.23 -3.82
C GLU A 114 16.90 -8.84 -4.27
N ALA A 115 16.39 -8.00 -3.36
CA ALA A 115 15.59 -6.84 -3.76
C ALA A 115 16.39 -5.72 -4.47
N ILE A 116 17.65 -5.45 -4.15
CA ILE A 116 18.46 -4.50 -4.95
C ILE A 116 19.93 -4.95 -4.92
N THR A 117 20.46 -5.35 -6.06
CA THR A 117 21.87 -5.76 -6.17
C THR A 117 22.81 -4.58 -5.86
N PRO A 118 24.04 -4.81 -5.37
CA PRO A 118 25.00 -3.73 -5.14
C PRO A 118 25.25 -2.84 -6.37
N ALA A 119 25.24 -3.44 -7.57
CA ALA A 119 25.33 -2.70 -8.83
C ALA A 119 24.13 -1.76 -9.05
N LYS A 120 22.90 -2.23 -8.74
CA LYS A 120 21.71 -1.40 -8.82
C LYS A 120 21.72 -0.30 -7.76
N GLN A 121 22.14 -0.59 -6.53
CA GLN A 121 22.31 0.42 -5.47
C GLN A 121 23.26 1.54 -5.90
N HIS A 122 24.41 1.19 -6.47
CA HIS A 122 25.38 2.16 -6.98
C HIS A 122 24.79 3.07 -8.06
N ASN A 123 24.06 2.49 -9.01
CA ASN A 123 23.39 3.25 -10.07
C ASN A 123 22.29 4.17 -9.53
N LEU A 124 21.48 3.69 -8.57
CA LEU A 124 20.46 4.49 -7.91
C LEU A 124 21.07 5.66 -7.14
N ARG A 125 22.19 5.47 -6.44
CA ARG A 125 22.90 6.57 -5.77
C ARG A 125 23.38 7.62 -6.75
N LYS A 126 23.92 7.22 -7.90
CA LYS A 126 24.33 8.16 -8.95
C LYS A 126 23.14 8.90 -9.55
N ALA A 127 22.03 8.20 -9.80
CA ALA A 127 20.81 8.82 -10.29
C ALA A 127 20.22 9.82 -9.29
N ALA A 128 20.24 9.49 -8.00
CA ALA A 128 19.86 10.40 -6.93
C ALA A 128 20.76 11.64 -6.87
N CYS A 129 22.08 11.48 -7.04
CA CYS A 129 22.99 12.63 -7.14
C CYS A 129 22.62 13.55 -8.31
N ASP A 130 22.37 13.00 -9.51
CA ASP A 130 21.95 13.80 -10.65
C ASP A 130 20.61 14.51 -10.39
N TRP A 131 19.66 13.82 -9.74
CA TRP A 131 18.36 14.40 -9.37
C TRP A 131 18.51 15.56 -8.39
N LEU A 132 19.36 15.42 -7.36
CA LEU A 132 19.63 16.47 -6.36
C LEU A 132 20.37 17.68 -6.94
N LEU A 133 21.22 17.47 -7.94
CA LEU A 133 21.99 18.54 -8.60
C LEU A 133 21.16 19.29 -9.66
N ASP A 134 20.06 18.73 -10.13
CA ASP A 134 19.14 19.40 -11.04
C ASP A 134 18.47 20.60 -10.34
N ARG A 135 18.69 21.80 -10.89
CA ARG A 135 18.17 23.04 -10.31
C ARG A 135 16.65 23.12 -10.26
N ARG A 136 15.94 22.28 -11.03
CA ARG A 136 14.48 22.18 -11.02
C ARG A 136 13.93 21.44 -9.80
N ASN A 137 14.77 20.64 -9.14
CA ASN A 137 14.40 19.77 -8.03
C ASN A 137 14.76 20.33 -6.64
N ARG A 138 14.98 21.66 -6.55
CA ARG A 138 15.36 22.31 -5.30
C ARG A 138 14.21 22.26 -4.29
N VAL A 139 14.40 21.48 -3.25
CA VAL A 139 13.47 21.32 -2.13
C VAL A 139 14.26 21.40 -0.82
N PRO A 140 13.83 22.17 0.19
CA PRO A 140 14.45 22.13 1.52
C PRO A 140 14.32 20.74 2.13
N HIS A 141 15.44 20.16 2.56
CA HIS A 141 15.47 18.85 3.20
C HIS A 141 16.65 18.75 4.18
N SER A 142 16.50 17.91 5.19
CA SER A 142 17.48 17.68 6.26
C SER A 142 18.33 16.42 6.04
N ALA A 143 17.83 15.48 5.24
CA ALA A 143 18.47 14.20 4.97
C ALA A 143 18.06 13.63 3.61
N VAL A 144 18.78 12.59 3.18
CA VAL A 144 18.47 11.77 2.01
C VAL A 144 18.44 10.30 2.42
N ARG A 145 17.47 9.55 1.90
CA ARG A 145 17.28 8.11 2.20
C ARG A 145 16.92 7.31 0.95
N PHE A 146 17.24 6.02 0.96
CA PHE A 146 16.79 5.06 -0.05
C PHE A 146 15.90 4.01 0.61
N ASP A 147 14.69 3.87 0.08
CA ASP A 147 13.68 2.95 0.59
C ASP A 147 13.27 1.95 -0.50
N VAL A 148 12.70 0.84 -0.07
CA VAL A 148 12.05 -0.13 -0.96
C VAL A 148 10.60 -0.32 -0.52
N VAL A 149 9.67 -0.14 -1.45
CA VAL A 149 8.26 -0.51 -1.25
C VAL A 149 7.96 -1.76 -2.06
N THR A 150 7.58 -2.82 -1.36
CA THR A 150 7.11 -4.07 -1.99
C THR A 150 5.60 -4.15 -1.90
N ILE A 151 4.96 -4.52 -3.00
CA ILE A 151 3.51 -4.65 -3.11
C ILE A 151 3.20 -6.06 -3.60
N VAL A 152 2.45 -6.82 -2.81
CA VAL A 152 2.02 -8.17 -3.18
C VAL A 152 0.51 -8.24 -3.21
N LEU A 153 -0.07 -8.54 -4.36
CA LEU A 153 -1.52 -8.77 -4.42
C LEU A 153 -1.86 -10.14 -3.84
N ARG A 154 -2.63 -10.15 -2.75
CA ARG A 154 -3.27 -11.36 -2.19
C ARG A 154 -4.78 -11.18 -2.24
N VAL A 155 -5.47 -12.09 -2.94
CA VAL A 155 -6.95 -12.15 -2.96
C VAL A 155 -7.57 -10.77 -3.31
N GLY A 156 -6.99 -10.08 -4.30
CA GLY A 156 -7.44 -8.75 -4.73
C GLY A 156 -7.08 -7.58 -3.81
N ARG A 157 -6.37 -7.82 -2.70
CA ARG A 157 -5.88 -6.77 -1.79
C ARG A 157 -4.35 -6.65 -1.86
N PRO A 158 -3.79 -5.44 -2.02
CA PRO A 158 -2.36 -5.21 -1.92
C PRO A 158 -1.90 -5.36 -0.46
N LEU A 159 -0.87 -6.19 -0.27
CA LEU A 159 -0.06 -6.20 0.94
C LEU A 159 1.18 -5.35 0.68
N VAL A 160 1.30 -4.26 1.43
CA VAL A 160 2.41 -3.31 1.31
C VAL A 160 3.42 -3.59 2.40
N HIS A 161 4.69 -3.66 2.04
CA HIS A 161 5.79 -3.64 2.99
C HIS A 161 6.81 -2.60 2.56
N HIS A 162 6.96 -1.58 3.40
CA HIS A 162 7.86 -0.45 3.22
C HIS A 162 9.10 -0.65 4.08
N ILE A 163 10.24 -0.81 3.42
CA ILE A 163 11.54 -1.02 4.03
C ILE A 163 12.27 0.32 3.97
N GLU A 164 12.33 0.99 5.10
CA GLU A 164 13.09 2.22 5.24
C GLU A 164 14.59 1.95 5.34
N ASN A 165 15.42 2.87 4.83
CA ASN A 165 16.89 2.74 4.86
C ASN A 165 17.35 1.41 4.27
N ALA A 166 16.77 1.02 3.14
CA ALA A 166 17.03 -0.26 2.51
C ALA A 166 18.51 -0.44 2.12
N PHE A 167 19.22 0.65 1.80
CA PHE A 167 20.66 0.65 1.54
C PHE A 167 21.34 2.02 1.65
#